data_AF-A0A956E8B8-F1
#
_entry.id   AF-A0A956E8B8-F1
#
_cell.length_a   1.000
_cell.length_b   1.000
_cell.length_c   1.000
_cell.angle_alpha   90.00
_cell.angle_beta   90.00
_cell.angle_gamma   90.00
#
_symmetry.space_group_name_H-M   'P 1'
#
loop_
_entity.id
_entity.type
_entity.pdbx_description
1 polymer ?
#
loop_
_entity_poly.entity_id
_entity_poly.type
_entity_poly.pdbx_seq_one_letter_code
_entity_poly.pdbx_strand_id
1 'polypeptide(L)'
;SAMLKAMEKAGWETHSVENVSMHYSWTIKKWHDNWLSNKDKVIAAYGERWFRIWHMFLAWSVIIAEQGNAACFQVVLNKNLDHYDRSRWVREKAAILGDRLRMNGKAQNEVRAAE
;
A
#
# COMPACT_ATOMS: atom_id res chain seq x y z
N SER A 1 10.77 11.31 8.70
CA SER A 1 10.41 11.54 7.28
C SER A 1 9.75 12.91 7.14
N ALA A 2 9.97 13.63 6.03
CA ALA A 2 9.29 14.91 5.77
C ALA A 2 7.75 14.76 5.71
N MET A 3 7.29 13.61 5.23
CA MET A 3 5.86 13.24 5.21
C MET A 3 5.26 13.23 6.62
N LEU A 4 5.89 12.55 7.58
CA LEU A 4 5.39 12.46 8.96
C LEU A 4 5.38 13.83 9.65
N LYS A 5 6.43 14.63 9.46
CA LYS A 5 6.48 16.01 10.00
C LYS A 5 5.34 16.88 9.48
N ALA A 6 4.97 16.73 8.21
CA ALA A 6 3.84 17.46 7.64
C ALA A 6 2.50 17.01 8.26
N MET A 7 2.33 15.71 8.49
CA MET A 7 1.14 15.14 9.16
C MET A 7 1.02 15.63 10.61
N GLU A 8 2.11 15.59 11.38
CA GLU A 8 2.18 16.10 12.76
C GLU A 8 1.85 17.59 12.83
N LYS A 9 2.44 18.40 11.93
CA LYS A 9 2.15 19.85 11.84
C LYS A 9 0.68 20.13 11.52
N ALA A 10 0.02 19.23 10.79
CA ALA A 10 -1.41 19.31 10.48
C ALA A 10 -2.31 18.81 11.63
N GLY A 11 -1.76 18.45 12.79
CA GLY A 11 -2.52 18.03 13.97
C GLY A 11 -2.89 16.55 13.99
N TRP A 12 -2.16 15.70 13.25
CA TRP A 12 -2.33 14.26 13.26
C TRP A 12 -1.33 13.59 14.20
N GLU A 13 -1.78 12.56 14.90
CA GLU A 13 -0.97 11.64 15.69
C GLU A 13 -0.78 10.35 14.89
N THR A 14 0.47 9.85 14.84
CA THR A 14 0.85 8.68 14.03
C THR A 14 0.87 7.42 14.87
N HIS A 15 0.19 6.37 14.41
CA HIS A 15 0.15 5.07 15.08
C HIS A 15 1.07 4.04 14.46
N SER A 16 1.08 3.96 13.13
CA SER A 16 1.85 2.95 12.41
C SER A 16 2.29 3.49 11.06
N VAL A 17 3.51 3.11 10.67
CA VAL A 17 4.10 3.38 9.36
C VAL A 17 4.69 2.07 8.87
N GLU A 18 4.11 1.52 7.80
CA GLU A 18 4.56 0.28 7.19
C GLU A 18 5.15 0.58 5.82
N ASN A 19 6.35 0.06 5.56
CA ASN A 19 6.99 0.15 4.26
C ASN A 19 6.46 -0.96 3.34
N VAL A 20 5.72 -0.58 2.31
CA VAL A 20 5.10 -1.49 1.33
C VAL A 20 5.76 -1.40 -0.05
N SER A 21 6.98 -0.84 -0.13
CA SER A 21 7.67 -0.57 -1.40
C SER A 21 7.94 -1.83 -2.23
N MET A 22 8.21 -2.97 -1.58
CA MET A 22 8.40 -4.24 -2.29
C MET A 22 7.10 -4.73 -2.94
N HIS A 23 5.97 -4.60 -2.26
CA HIS A 23 4.65 -4.90 -2.83
C HIS A 23 4.32 -3.99 -4.01
N TYR A 24 4.69 -2.71 -3.89
CA TYR A 24 4.56 -1.74 -4.97
C TYR A 24 5.37 -2.15 -6.21
N SER A 25 6.63 -2.57 -6.02
CA SER A 25 7.45 -3.08 -7.13
C SER A 25 6.80 -4.27 -7.85
N TRP A 26 6.35 -5.27 -7.09
CA TRP A 26 5.70 -6.46 -7.67
C TRP A 26 4.45 -6.10 -8.47
N THR A 27 3.70 -5.10 -8.03
CA THR A 27 2.53 -4.59 -8.75
C THR A 27 2.93 -3.96 -10.07
N ILE A 28 3.93 -3.08 -10.08
CA ILE A 28 4.43 -2.45 -11.31
C ILE A 28 4.97 -3.49 -12.29
N LYS A 29 5.65 -4.53 -11.80
CA LYS A 29 6.13 -5.62 -12.64
C LYS A 29 4.98 -6.29 -13.39
N LYS A 30 3.87 -6.59 -12.70
CA LYS A 30 2.67 -7.14 -13.35
C LYS A 30 2.06 -6.17 -14.36
N TRP A 31 2.07 -4.87 -14.09
CA TRP A 31 1.61 -3.87 -15.06
C TRP A 31 2.52 -3.81 -16.28
N HIS A 32 3.84 -3.93 -16.11
CA HIS A 32 4.80 -3.97 -17.20
C HIS A 32 4.63 -5.21 -18.07
N ASP A 33 4.46 -6.38 -17.46
CA ASP A 33 4.16 -7.64 -18.17
C ASP A 33 2.86 -7.51 -19.00
N ASN A 34 1.83 -6.90 -18.41
CA ASN A 34 0.56 -6.64 -19.08
C ASN A 34 0.69 -5.62 -20.23
N TRP A 35 1.51 -4.58 -20.05
CA TRP A 35 1.79 -3.56 -21.07
C TRP A 35 2.47 -4.17 -22.30
N LEU A 36 3.47 -5.04 -22.05
CA LEU A 36 4.21 -5.74 -23.10
C LEU A 36 3.35 -6.74 -23.85
N SER A 37 2.56 -7.55 -23.13
CA SER A 37 1.68 -8.56 -23.75
C SER A 37 0.55 -7.95 -24.59
N ASN A 38 0.19 -6.68 -24.36
CA ASN A 38 -0.84 -5.96 -25.12
C ASN A 38 -0.28 -4.91 -26.09
N LYS A 39 1.00 -5.02 -26.47
CA LYS A 39 1.71 -4.04 -27.32
C LYS A 39 0.90 -3.54 -28.51
N ASP A 40 0.35 -4.43 -29.32
CA ASP A 40 -0.34 -4.03 -30.57
C ASP A 40 -1.59 -3.18 -30.30
N LYS A 41 -2.37 -3.54 -29.27
CA LYS A 41 -3.55 -2.79 -28.84
C LYS A 41 -3.18 -1.41 -28.31
N VAL A 42 -2.11 -1.35 -27.52
CA VAL A 42 -1.62 -0.10 -26.94
C VAL A 42 -1.07 0.83 -28.02
N ILE A 43 -0.30 0.31 -28.99
CA ILE A 43 0.21 1.10 -30.12
C ILE A 43 -0.94 1.57 -31.00
N ALA A 44 -1.96 0.75 -31.26
CA ALA A 44 -3.13 1.17 -32.02
C ALA A 44 -3.91 2.31 -31.33
N ALA A 45 -4.02 2.27 -29.99
CA ALA A 45 -4.76 3.27 -29.23
C ALA A 45 -3.98 4.57 -28.96
N TYR A 46 -2.69 4.46 -28.68
CA TYR A 46 -1.87 5.58 -28.17
C TYR A 46 -0.65 5.90 -29.05
N GLY A 47 -0.29 5.05 -30.00
CA GLY A 47 0.89 5.22 -30.85
C GLY A 47 2.21 4.77 -30.20
N GLU A 48 3.22 4.61 -31.03
CA GLU A 48 4.51 4.02 -30.65
C GLU A 48 5.32 4.87 -29.66
N ARG A 49 5.23 6.22 -29.78
CA ARG A 49 5.91 7.14 -28.86
C ARG A 49 5.48 6.88 -27.41
N TRP A 50 4.18 6.79 -27.16
CA TRP A 50 3.65 6.57 -25.82
C TRP A 50 3.95 5.16 -25.31
N PHE A 51 3.86 4.16 -26.19
CA PHE A 51 4.27 2.79 -25.86
C PHE A 51 5.70 2.75 -25.29
N ARG A 52 6.65 3.40 -25.96
CA ARG A 52 8.06 3.42 -25.56
C ARG A 52 8.31 4.17 -24.24
N ILE A 53 7.67 5.31 -24.04
CA ILE A 53 7.80 6.11 -22.81
C ILE A 53 7.34 5.29 -21.61
N TRP A 54 6.15 4.71 -21.69
CA TRP A 54 5.58 3.92 -20.61
C TRP A 54 6.32 2.61 -20.38
N HIS A 55 6.82 1.97 -21.43
CA HIS A 55 7.66 0.79 -21.29
C HIS A 55 8.92 1.08 -20.46
N MET A 56 9.61 2.19 -20.75
CA MET A 56 10.79 2.62 -19.99
C MET A 56 10.41 2.99 -18.55
N PHE A 57 9.36 3.80 -18.38
CA PHE A 57 8.90 4.25 -17.08
C PHE A 57 8.55 3.08 -16.14
N LEU A 58 7.77 2.11 -16.63
CA LEU A 58 7.38 0.94 -15.85
C LEU A 58 8.58 0.06 -15.51
N ALA A 59 9.45 -0.24 -16.49
CA ALA A 59 10.64 -1.05 -16.25
C ALA A 59 11.57 -0.43 -15.19
N TRP A 60 11.83 0.87 -15.30
CA TRP A 60 12.66 1.59 -14.32
C TRP A 60 11.99 1.66 -12.94
N SER A 61 10.67 1.85 -12.90
CA SER A 61 9.92 1.92 -11.64
C SER A 61 9.94 0.62 -10.84
N VAL A 62 10.00 -0.55 -11.49
CA VAL A 62 10.21 -1.85 -10.81
C VAL A 62 11.55 -1.84 -10.08
N ILE A 63 12.63 -1.51 -10.80
CA ILE A 63 14.00 -1.60 -10.28
C ILE A 63 14.21 -0.62 -9.13
N ILE A 64 13.77 0.63 -9.29
CA ILE A 64 14.00 1.67 -8.27
C ILE A 64 13.22 1.40 -6.98
N ALA A 65 12.04 0.76 -7.08
CA ALA A 65 11.25 0.34 -5.94
C ALA A 65 11.87 -0.89 -5.23
N GLU A 66 12.43 -1.86 -5.97
CA GLU A 66 13.17 -3.00 -5.38
C GLU A 66 14.43 -2.54 -4.63
N GLN A 67 15.13 -1.54 -5.16
CA GLN A 67 16.33 -0.97 -4.54
C GLN A 67 16.03 -0.10 -3.30
N GLY A 68 14.76 0.14 -2.98
CA GLY A 68 14.35 0.97 -1.84
C GLY A 68 14.52 2.48 -2.05
N ASN A 69 14.82 2.91 -3.28
CA ASN A 69 14.97 4.33 -3.63
C ASN A 69 13.63 5.01 -3.97
N ALA A 70 12.59 4.23 -4.30
CA ALA A 70 11.21 4.69 -4.36
C ALA A 70 10.41 4.07 -3.22
N ALA A 71 10.07 4.89 -2.23
CA ALA A 71 9.41 4.42 -1.02
C ALA A 71 7.89 4.64 -1.08
N CYS A 72 7.13 3.56 -0.84
CA CYS A 72 5.70 3.59 -0.62
C CYS A 72 5.40 3.22 0.84
N PHE A 73 4.65 4.09 1.54
CA PHE A 73 4.32 3.90 2.94
C PHE A 73 2.83 3.85 3.16
N GLN A 74 2.38 2.86 3.92
CA GLN A 74 1.06 2.85 4.51
C GLN A 74 1.14 3.48 5.90
N VAL A 75 0.33 4.52 6.15
CA VAL A 75 0.36 5.27 7.40
C VAL A 75 -1.02 5.25 8.06
N VAL A 76 -1.06 4.89 9.34
CA VAL A 76 -2.27 4.94 10.17
C VAL A 76 -2.16 6.12 11.13
N LEU A 77 -3.15 7.02 11.07
CA LEU A 77 -3.19 8.27 11.83
C LEU A 77 -4.55 8.46 12.50
N ASN A 78 -4.58 9.19 13.61
CA ASN A 78 -5.78 9.78 14.19
C ASN A 78 -5.59 11.30 14.33
N LYS A 79 -6.69 12.03 14.47
CA LYS A 79 -6.61 13.45 14.83
C LYS A 79 -6.16 13.56 16.29
N ASN A 80 -5.19 14.42 16.56
CA ASN A 80 -4.65 14.64 17.90
C ASN A 80 -5.64 15.46 18.73
N LEU A 81 -6.58 14.76 19.37
CA LEU A 81 -7.62 15.34 20.22
C LEU A 81 -7.44 14.83 21.65
N ASP A 82 -7.75 15.65 22.65
CA ASP A 82 -7.59 15.29 24.06
C ASP A 82 -8.48 14.11 24.48
N HIS A 83 -9.68 14.04 23.92
CA HIS A 83 -10.66 12.99 24.22
C HIS A 83 -10.46 11.69 23.42
N TYR A 84 -9.42 11.61 22.58
CA TYR A 84 -9.13 10.37 21.86
C TYR A 84 -8.56 9.31 22.82
N ASP A 85 -9.23 8.17 22.94
CA ASP A 85 -8.74 7.06 23.78
C ASP A 85 -7.52 6.38 23.14
N ARG A 86 -6.33 6.79 23.59
CA ARG A 86 -5.04 6.23 23.14
C ARG A 86 -4.78 4.83 23.67
N SER A 87 -5.47 4.42 24.74
CA SER A 87 -5.25 3.12 25.37
C SER A 87 -5.79 1.95 24.54
N ARG A 88 -6.67 2.23 23.56
CA ARG A 88 -7.23 1.21 22.66
C ARG A 88 -6.17 0.40 21.92
N TRP A 89 -5.02 0.99 21.61
CA TRP A 89 -3.93 0.33 20.89
C TRP A 89 -3.16 -0.67 21.75
N VAL A 90 -3.32 -0.60 23.08
CA VAL A 90 -2.73 -1.52 24.06
C VAL A 90 -3.74 -2.57 24.52
N ARG A 91 -5.00 -2.16 24.73
CA ARG A 91 -6.06 -3.02 25.31
C ARG A 91 -6.71 -3.93 24.27
N GLU A 92 -7.04 -3.38 23.11
CA GLU A 92 -7.51 -4.16 21.98
C GLU A 92 -6.26 -4.63 21.25
N LYS A 93 -6.20 -5.89 20.78
CA LYS A 93 -5.22 -6.27 19.75
C LYS A 93 -5.53 -5.45 18.51
N ALA A 94 -5.05 -4.21 18.48
CA ALA A 94 -5.45 -3.26 17.49
C ALA A 94 -4.87 -3.74 16.17
N ALA A 95 -5.79 -4.12 15.29
CA ALA A 95 -5.45 -4.78 14.06
C ALA A 95 -4.68 -3.82 13.16
N ILE A 96 -3.36 -3.90 13.21
CA ILE A 96 -2.52 -3.61 12.04
C ILE A 96 -3.05 -4.47 10.89
N LEU A 97 -2.94 -4.01 9.64
CA LEU A 97 -3.65 -4.63 8.50
C LEU A 97 -3.45 -6.16 8.42
N GLY A 98 -2.25 -6.66 8.78
CA GLY A 98 -1.95 -8.09 8.89
C GLY A 98 -2.73 -8.87 9.96
N ASP A 99 -3.19 -8.21 11.02
CA ASP A 99 -3.97 -8.82 12.11
C ASP A 99 -5.48 -8.82 11.85
N ARG A 100 -6.00 -8.00 10.91
CA ARG A 100 -7.44 -8.08 10.52
C ARG A 100 -7.77 -9.44 9.90
N LEU A 101 -6.82 -10.04 9.19
CA LEU A 101 -6.98 -11.37 8.58
C LEU A 101 -7.09 -12.49 9.63
N ARG A 102 -6.49 -12.32 10.83
CA ARG A 102 -6.61 -13.27 11.93
C ARG A 102 -7.96 -13.23 12.63
N MET A 103 -8.69 -12.12 12.55
CA MET A 103 -10.02 -11.99 13.15
C MET A 103 -11.11 -12.71 12.33
N ASN A 104 -10.98 -12.76 11.00
CA ASN A 104 -11.94 -13.46 10.14
C ASN A 104 -11.90 -14.99 10.29
N GLY A 105 -10.74 -15.57 10.62
CA GLY A 105 -10.61 -17.02 10.81
C GLY A 105 -11.26 -17.56 12.09
N LYS A 106 -11.40 -16.71 13.14
CA LYS A 106 -12.11 -17.09 14.37
C LYS A 106 -13.62 -16.91 14.23
N ALA A 107 -14.05 -15.79 13.64
CA ALA A 107 -15.47 -15.52 13.40
C ALA A 107 -16.14 -16.59 12.50
N GLN A 108 -15.45 -17.10 11.47
CA GLN A 108 -16.02 -18.16 10.61
C GLN A 108 -16.15 -19.52 11.31
N ASN A 109 -15.26 -19.85 12.25
CA ASN A 109 -15.30 -21.14 12.95
C ASN A 109 -16.33 -21.16 14.09
N GLU A 110 -16.58 -20.02 14.75
CA GLU A 110 -17.61 -19.91 15.79
C GLU A 110 -19.03 -19.97 15.21
N VAL A 111 -19.25 -19.40 14.01
CA VAL A 111 -20.55 -19.50 13.31
C VAL A 111 -20.84 -20.94 12.85
N ARG A 112 -19.81 -21.68 12.43
CA ARG A 112 -19.95 -23.06 11.92
C ARG A 112 -20.06 -24.12 13.02
N ALA A 113 -19.70 -23.78 14.26
CA ALA A 113 -19.89 -24.63 15.44
C ALA A 113 -21.23 -24.37 16.15
N ALA A 114 -21.96 -23.34 15.73
CA ALA A 114 -23.30 -22.99 16.20
C ALA A 114 -24.42 -23.48 15.25
N GLU A 115 -24.03 -24.18 14.17
CA GLU A 115 -24.92 -24.93 13.24
C GLU A 115 -24.81 -26.43 13.53
#